data_AF-A0A450T1A1-F1
#
_entry.id   AF-A0A450T1A1-F1
#
_cell.length_a   1.000
_cell.length_b   1.000
_cell.length_c   1.000
_cell.angle_alpha   90.00
_cell.angle_beta   90.00
_cell.angle_gamma   90.00
#
_symmetry.space_group_name_H-M   'P 1'
#
loop_
_entity.id
_entity.type
_entity.pdbx_description
1 polymer ?
#
loop_
_entity_poly.entity_id
_entity_poly.type
_entity_poly.pdbx_seq_one_letter_code
_entity_poly.pdbx_strand_id
1 'polypeptide(L)'
;MKRLIKDLIDLKTGEQLNADDILSQSEDKIHLLRRKLKKGQLSFKKGDDSFISIACALCYQPVVIVGTRQQEYFFKHGYESGDCPIKTSGRYSQEEINRMKYNGAKESIRHIELKSAISSALQGKNSACTDVQQEKRIASRGLSKDWRKPDVQAYCEEKKLAFELQLSTTFLDVILERETFYQSEKIFMLWVFDGFTKSGSRFTEKDIYYANNRNAYVITDETRQRSRERGELVLMCHYQKPLIDGRAIVDSWVTREVTLSDLTFDQSTWRAYYFDYEKEKAQLDEQLRQQKQKSLSEQVEEYWEVRQSLSDSERYEKDKSYFAKLKVEALISDSYTDDLSFPLELEQILNDLFCLKKRKMFAYKYSKWIELANLVLEYRKPFAGIFLKALRTYELYEEVRASDKRNVFRGKHKRITQGIKDGDPKYEQNLEFRPLFKRLFPELYSSK
;
A
#
# COMPACT_ATOMS: atom_id res chain seq x y z
N MET A 1 23.43 -8.92 -21.26
CA MET A 1 23.10 -8.04 -20.12
C MET A 1 23.24 -6.59 -20.57
N LYS A 2 22.14 -5.83 -20.74
CA LYS A 2 22.18 -4.43 -21.17
C LYS A 2 22.68 -3.57 -19.99
N ARG A 3 23.80 -2.86 -20.16
CA ARG A 3 24.25 -1.83 -19.20
C ARG A 3 23.43 -0.57 -19.46
N LEU A 4 22.39 -0.32 -18.65
CA LEU A 4 21.48 0.81 -18.82
C LEU A 4 21.84 1.92 -17.83
N ILE A 5 22.32 3.06 -18.34
CA ILE A 5 22.44 4.27 -17.53
C ILE A 5 21.07 4.93 -17.53
N LYS A 6 20.43 5.03 -16.35
CA LYS A 6 19.12 5.66 -16.17
C LYS A 6 19.21 7.11 -15.69
N ASP A 7 20.17 7.38 -14.82
CA ASP A 7 20.35 8.69 -14.22
C ASP A 7 21.52 9.41 -14.88
N LEU A 8 21.24 10.63 -15.35
CA LEU A 8 22.14 11.47 -16.11
C LEU A 8 22.23 12.85 -15.46
N ILE A 9 23.28 13.60 -15.76
CA ILE A 9 23.43 14.98 -15.31
C ILE A 9 23.89 15.87 -16.46
N ASP A 10 23.28 17.05 -16.59
CA ASP A 10 23.83 18.12 -17.41
C ASP A 10 24.96 18.82 -16.65
N LEU A 11 26.19 18.72 -17.15
CA LEU A 11 27.38 19.25 -16.48
C LEU A 11 27.44 20.79 -16.47
N LYS A 12 26.65 21.48 -17.29
CA LYS A 12 26.64 22.94 -17.35
C LYS A 12 25.67 23.54 -16.35
N THR A 13 24.49 22.95 -16.23
CA THR A 13 23.42 23.46 -15.34
C THR A 13 23.40 22.75 -13.99
N GLY A 14 24.02 21.56 -13.90
CA GLY A 14 23.87 20.65 -12.76
C GLY A 14 22.53 19.92 -12.75
N GLU A 15 21.68 20.12 -13.77
CA GLU A 15 20.35 19.53 -13.86
C GLU A 15 20.43 18.01 -13.97
N GLN A 16 19.71 17.31 -13.11
CA GLN A 16 19.59 15.85 -13.14
C GLN A 16 18.55 15.43 -14.18
N LEU A 17 18.93 14.56 -15.10
CA LEU A 17 18.14 14.12 -16.24
C LEU A 17 17.82 12.63 -16.13
N ASN A 18 16.61 12.23 -16.55
CA ASN A 18 16.22 10.83 -16.63
C ASN A 18 16.37 10.33 -18.08
N ALA A 19 17.01 9.17 -18.25
CA ALA A 19 17.23 8.56 -19.56
C ALA A 19 15.91 8.23 -20.28
N ASP A 20 14.92 7.66 -19.57
CA ASP A 20 13.65 7.25 -20.17
C ASP A 20 12.87 8.48 -20.66
N ASP A 21 12.89 9.60 -19.90
CA ASP A 21 12.29 10.86 -20.32
C ASP A 21 12.92 11.40 -21.61
N ILE A 22 14.25 11.36 -21.73
CA ILE A 22 14.96 11.79 -22.95
C ILE A 22 14.66 10.86 -24.13
N LEU A 23 14.64 9.55 -23.88
CA LEU A 23 14.44 8.54 -24.93
C LEU A 23 12.97 8.39 -25.35
N SER A 24 12.04 9.01 -24.61
CA SER A 24 10.62 9.13 -24.98
C SER A 24 10.33 10.28 -25.95
N GLN A 25 11.32 11.13 -26.24
CA GLN A 25 11.18 12.24 -27.17
C GLN A 25 11.06 11.76 -28.63
N SER A 26 10.68 12.67 -29.53
CA SER A 26 10.61 12.38 -30.97
C SER A 26 11.97 11.95 -31.53
N GLU A 27 11.95 11.07 -32.52
CA GLU A 27 13.16 10.42 -33.06
C GLU A 27 14.19 11.44 -33.57
N ASP A 28 13.75 12.53 -34.20
CA ASP A 28 14.61 13.63 -34.64
C ASP A 28 15.41 14.24 -33.48
N LYS A 29 14.77 14.48 -32.32
CA LYS A 29 15.43 15.01 -31.12
C LYS A 29 16.45 14.03 -30.56
N ILE A 30 16.11 12.74 -30.52
CA ILE A 30 17.03 11.68 -30.08
C ILE A 30 18.26 11.63 -30.99
N HIS A 31 18.08 11.70 -32.32
CA HIS A 31 19.18 11.68 -33.28
C HIS A 31 20.06 12.94 -33.22
N LEU A 32 19.48 14.12 -33.03
CA LEU A 32 20.24 15.36 -32.83
C LEU A 32 21.07 15.30 -31.55
N LEU A 33 20.48 14.84 -30.44
CA LEU A 33 21.19 14.68 -29.18
C LEU A 33 22.30 13.63 -29.29
N ARG A 34 22.01 12.49 -29.95
CA ARG A 34 22.99 11.44 -30.20
C ARG A 34 24.22 11.98 -30.95
N ARG A 35 24.02 12.82 -31.97
CA ARG A 35 25.12 13.48 -32.70
C ARG A 35 25.93 14.41 -31.78
N LYS A 36 25.25 15.21 -30.95
CA LYS A 36 25.89 16.12 -29.98
C LYS A 36 26.77 15.36 -28.99
N LEU A 37 26.23 14.31 -28.37
CA LEU A 37 26.95 13.47 -27.41
C LEU A 37 28.13 12.73 -28.06
N LYS A 38 27.96 12.24 -29.30
CA LYS A 38 29.05 11.62 -30.05
C LYS A 38 30.17 12.62 -30.36
N LYS A 39 29.83 13.86 -30.71
CA LYS A 39 30.82 14.93 -30.92
C LYS A 39 31.59 15.24 -29.63
N GLY A 40 30.88 15.39 -28.49
CA GLY A 40 31.49 15.59 -27.18
C GLY A 40 32.45 14.45 -26.80
N GLN A 41 32.05 13.20 -27.04
CA GLN A 41 32.91 12.02 -26.83
C GLN A 41 34.20 12.09 -27.68
N LEU A 42 34.10 12.50 -28.95
CA LEU A 42 35.26 12.59 -29.85
C LEU A 42 36.20 13.73 -29.47
N SER A 43 35.67 14.88 -29.03
CA SER A 43 36.48 15.98 -28.49
C SER A 43 37.21 15.57 -27.22
N PHE A 44 36.51 14.90 -26.30
CA PHE A 44 37.11 14.44 -25.04
C PHE A 44 38.28 13.49 -25.25
N LYS A 45 38.21 12.61 -26.27
CA LYS A 45 39.34 11.74 -26.65
C LYS A 45 40.58 12.51 -27.10
N LYS A 46 40.44 13.76 -27.52
CA LYS A 46 41.53 14.66 -27.91
C LYS A 46 41.98 15.58 -26.77
N GLY A 47 41.47 15.38 -25.56
CA GLY A 47 41.78 16.20 -24.38
C GLY A 47 40.94 17.48 -24.26
N ASP A 48 39.87 17.62 -25.04
CA ASP A 48 38.98 18.79 -25.02
C ASP A 48 37.59 18.42 -24.46
N ASP A 49 37.26 18.92 -23.27
CA ASP A 49 36.02 18.65 -22.54
C ASP A 49 34.90 19.68 -22.80
N SER A 50 35.18 20.75 -23.56
CA SER A 50 34.25 21.89 -23.77
C SER A 50 32.91 21.53 -24.42
N PHE A 51 32.85 20.38 -25.11
CA PHE A 51 31.67 19.89 -25.82
C PHE A 51 30.86 18.85 -25.02
N ILE A 52 31.31 18.47 -23.82
CA ILE A 52 30.57 17.55 -22.96
C ILE A 52 29.44 18.33 -22.30
N SER A 53 28.23 17.84 -22.44
CA SER A 53 27.05 18.44 -21.79
C SER A 53 26.34 17.46 -20.89
N ILE A 54 26.24 16.19 -21.27
CA ILE A 54 25.55 15.18 -20.46
C ILE A 54 26.52 14.06 -20.06
N ALA A 55 26.46 13.69 -18.79
CA ALA A 55 27.26 12.63 -18.19
C ALA A 55 26.40 11.67 -17.36
N CYS A 56 27.00 10.55 -16.97
CA CYS A 56 26.42 9.62 -16.00
C CYS A 56 26.33 10.30 -14.64
N ALA A 57 25.16 10.29 -13.99
CA ALA A 57 24.98 10.94 -12.68
C ALA A 57 25.80 10.29 -11.54
N LEU A 58 26.26 9.05 -11.74
CA LEU A 58 27.04 8.32 -10.74
C LEU A 58 28.55 8.59 -10.81
N CYS A 59 29.12 8.63 -12.02
CA CYS A 59 30.58 8.72 -12.21
C CYS A 59 31.04 9.94 -13.02
N TYR A 60 30.11 10.80 -13.44
CA TYR A 60 30.38 12.01 -14.25
C TYR A 60 31.07 11.76 -15.59
N GLN A 61 31.13 10.51 -16.03
CA GLN A 61 31.72 10.18 -17.32
C GLN A 61 30.76 10.53 -18.46
N PRO A 62 31.28 11.04 -19.59
CA PRO A 62 30.46 11.35 -20.75
C PRO A 62 29.68 10.14 -21.23
N VAL A 63 28.42 10.35 -21.57
CA VAL A 63 27.54 9.30 -22.09
C VAL A 63 27.31 9.46 -23.58
N VAL A 64 26.88 8.38 -24.21
CA VAL A 64 26.42 8.34 -25.61
C VAL A 64 25.11 7.58 -25.69
N ILE A 65 24.27 7.96 -26.66
CA ILE A 65 23.09 7.17 -27.01
C ILE A 65 23.51 6.12 -28.04
N VAL A 66 23.18 4.86 -27.76
CA VAL A 66 23.41 3.71 -28.64
C VAL A 66 22.08 3.06 -29.00
N GLY A 67 22.03 2.35 -30.13
CA GLY A 67 20.82 1.69 -30.63
C GLY A 67 21.02 0.18 -30.70
N THR A 68 19.98 -0.61 -30.46
CA THR A 68 19.97 -2.07 -30.66
C THR A 68 19.61 -2.42 -32.11
N ARG A 69 19.75 -3.70 -32.49
CA ARG A 69 19.25 -4.21 -33.78
C ARG A 69 17.72 -4.12 -33.89
N GLN A 70 17.04 -4.10 -32.76
CA GLN A 70 15.59 -3.90 -32.63
C GLN A 70 15.18 -2.41 -32.60
N GLN A 71 16.10 -1.50 -32.93
CA GLN A 71 15.90 -0.04 -32.94
C GLN A 71 15.50 0.55 -31.58
N GLU A 72 15.89 -0.08 -30.48
CA GLU A 72 15.72 0.48 -29.14
C GLU A 72 16.94 1.33 -28.78
N TYR A 73 16.71 2.50 -28.19
CA TYR A 73 17.78 3.40 -27.73
C TYR A 73 18.11 3.17 -26.26
N PHE A 74 19.37 3.36 -25.89
CA PHE A 74 19.80 3.40 -24.49
C PHE A 74 21.09 4.22 -24.32
N PHE A 75 21.33 4.70 -23.11
CA PHE A 75 22.58 5.38 -22.76
C PHE A 75 23.67 4.37 -22.36
N LYS A 76 24.88 4.61 -22.87
CA LYS A 76 26.12 3.91 -22.48
C LYS A 76 27.20 4.95 -22.16
N HIS A 77 28.14 4.59 -21.31
CA HIS A 77 29.39 5.33 -21.16
C HIS A 77 30.09 5.46 -22.53
N GLY A 78 30.47 6.69 -22.88
CA GLY A 78 31.23 6.98 -24.10
C GLY A 78 32.64 6.41 -24.04
N TYR A 79 33.25 6.28 -22.87
CA TYR A 79 34.59 5.74 -22.75
C TYR A 79 34.63 4.61 -21.72
N GLU A 80 35.44 3.59 -22.00
CA GLU A 80 35.73 2.49 -21.09
C GLU A 80 36.96 2.79 -20.22
N SER A 81 37.12 4.05 -19.76
CA SER A 81 37.97 4.34 -18.60
C SER A 81 37.12 4.34 -17.36
N GLY A 82 37.71 3.94 -16.24
CA GLY A 82 37.10 4.02 -14.91
C GLY A 82 35.95 3.06 -14.67
N ASP A 83 35.83 2.63 -13.42
CA ASP A 83 34.74 1.80 -12.97
C ASP A 83 33.57 2.69 -12.53
N CYS A 84 32.46 2.56 -13.25
CA CYS A 84 31.17 3.00 -12.75
C CYS A 84 30.50 1.76 -12.17
N PRO A 85 29.80 1.81 -11.03
CA PRO A 85 29.10 0.63 -10.48
C PRO A 85 28.06 0.01 -11.41
N ILE A 86 27.54 0.77 -12.39
CA ILE A 86 26.69 0.25 -13.48
C ILE A 86 27.51 -0.60 -14.48
N LYS A 87 28.84 -0.44 -14.54
CA LYS A 87 29.77 -1.35 -15.22
C LYS A 87 30.04 -2.53 -14.27
N THR A 88 29.39 -3.67 -14.53
CA THR A 88 29.48 -4.95 -13.79
C THR A 88 30.86 -5.64 -13.77
N SER A 89 31.95 -4.92 -14.01
CA SER A 89 33.32 -5.44 -14.03
C SER A 89 34.24 -4.40 -13.40
N GLY A 90 34.30 -4.34 -12.07
CA GLY A 90 35.04 -3.32 -11.33
C GLY A 90 36.43 -3.78 -10.87
N ARG A 91 37.45 -3.00 -11.21
CA ARG A 91 38.84 -3.03 -10.73
C ARG A 91 39.07 -2.13 -9.49
N TYR A 92 38.15 -1.23 -9.19
CA TYR A 92 38.18 -0.31 -8.04
C TYR A 92 37.06 -0.61 -7.02
N SER A 93 37.39 -0.42 -5.75
CA SER A 93 36.49 -0.50 -4.59
C SER A 93 35.47 0.65 -4.54
N GLN A 94 34.37 0.45 -3.81
CA GLN A 94 33.34 1.47 -3.60
C GLN A 94 33.90 2.79 -3.03
N GLU A 95 34.92 2.71 -2.17
CA GLU A 95 35.61 3.89 -1.63
C GLU A 95 36.36 4.69 -2.71
N GLU A 96 37.01 4.01 -3.66
CA GLU A 96 37.74 4.67 -4.75
C GLU A 96 36.76 5.35 -5.72
N ILE A 97 35.61 4.74 -5.96
CA ILE A 97 34.52 5.32 -6.75
C ILE A 97 33.93 6.56 -6.06
N ASN A 98 33.70 6.48 -4.75
CA ASN A 98 33.28 7.64 -3.96
C ASN A 98 34.33 8.75 -4.01
N ARG A 99 35.63 8.43 -3.82
CA ARG A 99 36.72 9.39 -3.95
C ARG A 99 36.74 10.08 -5.30
N MET A 100 36.52 9.36 -6.40
CA MET A 100 36.45 9.94 -7.75
C MET A 100 35.24 10.86 -7.93
N LYS A 101 34.07 10.47 -7.38
CA LYS A 101 32.82 11.24 -7.44
C LYS A 101 32.92 12.58 -6.71
N TYR A 102 33.55 12.59 -5.52
CA TYR A 102 33.67 13.77 -4.67
C TYR A 102 34.93 14.61 -4.94
N ASN A 103 36.03 14.02 -5.43
CA ASN A 103 37.25 14.78 -5.81
C ASN A 103 37.16 15.41 -7.20
N GLY A 104 36.35 14.86 -8.12
CA GLY A 104 36.19 15.37 -9.48
C GLY A 104 35.16 16.50 -9.63
N ALA A 105 34.20 16.59 -8.71
CA ALA A 105 33.22 17.65 -8.66
C ALA A 105 33.70 18.73 -7.69
N LYS A 106 34.23 19.84 -8.21
CA LYS A 106 34.15 21.09 -7.45
C LYS A 106 32.69 21.27 -7.03
N GLU A 107 32.47 21.56 -5.76
CA GLU A 107 31.13 21.85 -5.24
C GLU A 107 30.41 22.81 -6.19
N SER A 108 29.22 22.43 -6.66
CA SER A 108 28.51 23.28 -7.63
C SER A 108 28.10 24.58 -6.94
N ILE A 109 28.07 25.67 -7.71
CA ILE A 109 27.59 26.98 -7.21
C ILE A 109 26.22 26.81 -6.54
N ARG A 110 25.36 25.97 -7.14
CA ARG A 110 24.03 25.65 -6.61
C ARG A 110 24.08 24.99 -5.23
N HIS A 111 25.00 24.06 -4.98
CA HIS A 111 25.15 23.45 -3.64
C HIS A 111 25.53 24.49 -2.58
N ILE A 112 26.50 25.35 -2.91
CA ILE A 112 26.96 26.45 -2.03
C ILE A 112 25.81 27.41 -1.72
N GLU A 113 25.02 27.79 -2.73
CA GLU A 113 23.87 28.68 -2.59
C GLU A 113 22.79 28.08 -1.68
N LEU A 114 22.42 26.80 -1.90
CA LEU A 114 21.39 26.13 -1.10
C LEU A 114 21.82 25.94 0.35
N LYS A 115 23.08 25.55 0.57
CA LYS A 115 23.67 25.41 1.91
C LYS A 115 23.63 26.74 2.67
N SER A 116 24.02 27.81 1.98
CA SER A 116 23.96 29.17 2.52
C SER A 116 22.52 29.62 2.81
N ALA A 117 21.56 29.26 1.95
CA ALA A 117 20.15 29.58 2.12
C ALA A 117 19.55 28.86 3.34
N ILE A 118 19.81 27.57 3.52
CA ILE A 118 19.37 26.82 4.72
C ILE A 118 19.96 27.43 5.98
N SER A 119 21.29 27.66 5.99
CA SER A 119 21.96 28.28 7.13
C SER A 119 21.36 29.64 7.51
N SER A 120 21.11 30.50 6.52
CA SER A 120 20.55 31.83 6.75
C SER A 120 19.10 31.75 7.26
N ALA A 121 18.29 30.83 6.73
CA ALA A 121 16.92 30.65 7.17
C ALA A 121 16.84 30.11 8.62
N LEU A 122 17.76 29.23 9.00
CA LEU A 122 17.89 28.73 10.37
C LEU A 122 18.38 29.80 11.37
N GLN A 123 19.04 30.85 10.90
CA GLN A 123 19.44 32.02 11.69
C GLN A 123 18.39 33.14 11.66
N GLY A 124 17.27 32.93 10.99
CA GLY A 124 16.22 33.92 10.85
C GLY A 124 15.56 34.28 12.18
N LYS A 125 14.98 35.49 12.25
CA LYS A 125 14.38 36.07 13.47
C LYS A 125 13.30 35.22 14.13
N ASN A 126 12.60 34.39 13.37
CA ASN A 126 11.51 33.53 13.83
C ASN A 126 11.95 32.07 13.97
N SER A 127 13.22 31.77 13.70
CA SER A 127 13.79 30.43 13.89
C SER A 127 14.01 30.12 15.36
N ALA A 128 13.64 28.92 15.79
CA ALA A 128 13.95 28.39 17.11
C ALA A 128 15.37 27.79 17.21
N CYS A 129 16.17 27.91 16.15
CA CYS A 129 17.49 27.30 16.05
C CYS A 129 18.62 28.23 16.49
N THR A 130 19.65 27.61 17.07
CA THR A 130 20.88 28.23 17.57
C THR A 130 22.08 27.37 17.14
N ASP A 131 23.31 27.86 17.36
CA ASP A 131 24.57 27.21 16.94
C ASP A 131 24.52 26.67 15.50
N VAL A 132 24.05 27.50 14.56
CA VAL A 132 23.98 27.15 13.15
C VAL A 132 25.39 27.17 12.57
N GLN A 133 25.85 26.03 12.08
CA GLN A 133 27.21 25.83 11.57
C GLN A 133 27.15 25.13 10.21
N GLN A 134 27.80 25.71 9.21
CA GLN A 134 27.99 25.03 7.92
C GLN A 134 29.24 24.17 7.99
N GLU A 135 29.19 22.97 7.39
CA GLU A 135 30.40 22.22 7.08
C GLU A 135 31.33 21.88 8.28
N LYS A 136 30.78 21.92 9.49
CA LYS A 136 31.53 21.64 10.72
C LYS A 136 31.55 20.14 11.00
N ARG A 137 32.75 19.60 11.26
CA ARG A 137 32.94 18.19 11.57
C ARG A 137 32.25 17.81 12.88
N ILE A 138 31.52 16.69 12.85
CA ILE A 138 30.96 16.00 14.00
C ILE A 138 31.77 14.72 14.16
N ALA A 139 32.52 14.61 15.25
CA ALA A 139 33.24 13.38 15.59
C ALA A 139 32.34 12.46 16.43
N SER A 140 32.51 11.15 16.26
CA SER A 140 31.79 10.18 17.06
C SER A 140 32.11 10.30 18.54
N ARG A 141 31.13 10.07 19.41
CA ARG A 141 31.35 9.96 20.85
C ARG A 141 31.93 8.59 21.18
N GLY A 142 33.13 8.56 21.79
CA GLY A 142 33.74 7.33 22.31
C GLY A 142 35.07 6.98 21.63
N LEU A 143 35.35 5.67 21.48
CA LEU A 143 36.61 5.15 20.92
C LEU A 143 36.62 5.12 19.38
N SER A 144 35.47 5.33 18.72
CA SER A 144 35.42 5.42 17.26
C SER A 144 36.12 6.70 16.79
N LYS A 145 36.87 6.58 15.69
CA LYS A 145 37.48 7.73 14.98
C LYS A 145 36.59 8.26 13.87
N ASP A 146 35.37 7.73 13.75
CA ASP A 146 34.43 8.13 12.71
C ASP A 146 33.99 9.57 12.90
N TRP A 147 33.71 10.20 11.76
CA TRP A 147 33.17 11.53 11.74
C TRP A 147 32.34 11.74 10.48
N ARG A 148 31.42 12.69 10.57
CA ARG A 148 30.69 13.22 9.43
C ARG A 148 30.74 14.74 9.45
N LYS A 149 30.48 15.32 8.29
CA LYS A 149 30.46 16.76 8.06
C LYS A 149 29.17 17.05 7.29
N PRO A 150 28.06 17.33 8.00
CA PRO A 150 26.83 17.73 7.34
C PRO A 150 27.02 19.07 6.64
N ASP A 151 26.20 19.33 5.62
CA ASP A 151 26.21 20.62 4.92
C ASP A 151 25.84 21.76 5.86
N VAL A 152 24.80 21.55 6.68
CA VAL A 152 24.41 22.45 7.76
C VAL A 152 24.06 21.65 9.01
N GLN A 153 24.46 22.13 10.19
CA GLN A 153 23.95 21.62 11.47
C GLN A 153 23.45 22.78 12.33
N ALA A 154 22.50 22.49 13.21
CA ALA A 154 21.93 23.45 14.14
C ALA A 154 21.43 22.77 15.41
N TYR A 155 21.14 23.58 16.43
CA TYR A 155 20.48 23.15 17.66
C TYR A 155 19.13 23.87 17.79
N CYS A 156 18.03 23.13 17.69
CA CYS A 156 16.68 23.67 17.64
C CYS A 156 15.83 23.01 18.73
N GLU A 157 15.30 23.79 19.69
CA GLU A 157 14.44 23.28 20.78
C GLU A 157 14.98 22.00 21.43
N GLU A 158 16.23 22.07 21.91
CA GLU A 158 16.97 20.96 22.53
C GLU A 158 17.40 19.80 21.62
N LYS A 159 17.06 19.86 20.33
CA LYS A 159 17.36 18.83 19.34
C LYS A 159 18.56 19.24 18.50
N LYS A 160 19.52 18.33 18.32
CA LYS A 160 20.61 18.53 17.35
C LYS A 160 20.16 18.06 15.98
N LEU A 161 20.22 18.94 14.99
CA LEU A 161 19.81 18.67 13.61
C LEU A 161 21.02 18.70 12.67
N ALA A 162 21.05 17.78 11.71
CA ALA A 162 21.96 17.76 10.58
C ALA A 162 21.15 17.77 9.27
N PHE A 163 21.46 18.71 8.40
CA PHE A 163 20.88 18.85 7.07
C PHE A 163 21.90 18.41 6.03
N GLU A 164 21.47 17.51 5.14
CA GLU A 164 22.29 16.96 4.07
C GLU A 164 21.61 17.27 2.74
N LEU A 165 22.28 18.07 1.92
CA LEU A 165 21.80 18.48 0.61
C LEU A 165 22.09 17.39 -0.42
N GLN A 166 21.07 16.99 -1.16
CA GLN A 166 21.17 15.95 -2.17
C GLN A 166 20.83 16.51 -3.56
N LEU A 167 21.87 16.86 -4.31
CA LEU A 167 21.75 17.41 -5.68
C LEU A 167 21.92 16.36 -6.79
N SER A 168 22.47 15.19 -6.46
CA SER A 168 22.77 14.12 -7.43
C SER A 168 22.38 12.76 -6.88
N THR A 169 22.38 11.72 -7.70
CA THR A 169 22.18 10.34 -7.21
C THR A 169 23.36 9.91 -6.34
N THR A 170 23.12 9.13 -5.28
CA THR A 170 24.17 8.50 -4.46
C THR A 170 23.87 7.03 -4.19
N PHE A 171 24.87 6.30 -3.70
CA PHE A 171 24.74 4.87 -3.39
C PHE A 171 24.02 4.67 -2.06
N LEU A 172 23.24 3.59 -1.97
CA LEU A 172 22.53 3.22 -0.75
C LEU A 172 23.46 3.10 0.45
N ASP A 173 24.64 2.48 0.29
CA ASP A 173 25.63 2.36 1.38
C ASP A 173 26.04 3.72 1.95
N VAL A 174 26.19 4.74 1.10
CA VAL A 174 26.52 6.11 1.53
C VAL A 174 25.37 6.74 2.31
N ILE A 175 24.12 6.46 1.92
CA ILE A 175 22.93 6.92 2.64
C ILE A 175 22.89 6.25 4.02
N LEU A 176 22.98 4.92 4.07
CA LEU A 176 22.91 4.12 5.29
C LEU A 176 24.03 4.46 6.27
N GLU A 177 25.26 4.66 5.79
CA GLU A 177 26.40 5.07 6.62
C GLU A 177 26.15 6.43 7.30
N ARG A 178 25.56 7.40 6.57
CA ARG A 178 25.22 8.71 7.14
C ARG A 178 24.10 8.58 8.17
N GLU A 179 23.02 7.88 7.83
CA GLU A 179 21.89 7.68 8.73
C GLU A 179 22.32 6.97 10.02
N THR A 180 23.10 5.89 9.90
CA THR A 180 23.60 5.12 11.05
C THR A 180 24.47 6.00 11.96
N PHE A 181 25.35 6.82 11.38
CA PHE A 181 26.18 7.75 12.15
C PHE A 181 25.34 8.78 12.91
N TYR A 182 24.39 9.45 12.25
CA TYR A 182 23.58 10.47 12.92
C TYR A 182 22.67 9.85 13.99
N GLN A 183 22.15 8.64 13.74
CA GLN A 183 21.38 7.87 14.72
C GLN A 183 22.23 7.52 15.96
N SER A 184 23.46 7.00 15.78
CA SER A 184 24.34 6.67 16.91
C SER A 184 24.74 7.90 17.73
N GLU A 185 24.88 9.04 17.05
CA GLU A 185 25.23 10.32 17.68
C GLU A 185 24.02 11.09 18.23
N LYS A 186 22.81 10.53 18.14
CA LYS A 186 21.56 11.14 18.61
C LYS A 186 21.30 12.51 17.96
N ILE A 187 21.42 12.55 16.64
CA ILE A 187 21.26 13.74 15.80
C ILE A 187 20.13 13.47 14.80
N PHE A 188 19.14 14.36 14.76
CA PHE A 188 18.08 14.28 13.78
C PHE A 188 18.60 14.65 12.40
N MET A 189 18.45 13.74 11.44
CA MET A 189 18.91 13.94 10.07
C MET A 189 17.75 14.36 9.17
N LEU A 190 17.95 15.42 8.38
CA LEU A 190 17.04 15.85 7.32
C LEU A 190 17.78 15.86 5.98
N TRP A 191 17.37 14.96 5.08
CA TRP A 191 17.74 15.05 3.68
C TRP A 191 16.94 16.14 2.98
N VAL A 192 17.62 17.04 2.27
CA VAL A 192 17.00 18.13 1.52
C VAL A 192 17.42 18.05 0.06
N PHE A 193 16.47 17.84 -0.83
CA PHE A 193 16.70 17.79 -2.26
C PHE A 193 16.64 19.19 -2.89
N ASP A 194 17.38 19.36 -3.97
CA ASP A 194 17.32 20.54 -4.85
C ASP A 194 16.15 20.47 -5.86
N GLY A 195 15.53 19.30 -5.97
CA GLY A 195 14.34 19.07 -6.76
C GLY A 195 13.81 17.66 -6.50
N PHE A 196 12.51 17.45 -6.72
CA PHE A 196 11.88 16.15 -6.55
C PHE A 196 10.91 15.91 -7.71
N THR A 197 11.14 14.82 -8.43
CA THR A 197 10.19 14.42 -9.48
C THR A 197 8.93 13.89 -8.81
N LYS A 198 7.73 14.32 -9.22
CA LYS A 198 6.47 13.78 -8.66
C LYS A 198 6.30 12.27 -8.91
N SER A 199 7.07 11.69 -9.83
CA SER A 199 7.16 10.24 -10.04
C SER A 199 8.06 9.56 -9.00
N GLY A 200 8.88 10.31 -8.24
CA GLY A 200 9.87 9.81 -7.31
C GLY A 200 10.74 8.73 -7.94
N SER A 201 11.03 8.84 -9.25
CA SER A 201 11.42 7.68 -10.04
C SER A 201 12.86 7.24 -9.78
N ARG A 202 13.70 8.14 -9.25
CA ARG A 202 15.12 7.89 -8.97
C ARG A 202 15.29 7.01 -7.75
N PHE A 203 16.19 6.03 -7.83
CA PHE A 203 16.45 5.11 -6.73
C PHE A 203 16.91 5.83 -5.46
N THR A 204 17.85 6.78 -5.56
CA THR A 204 18.30 7.57 -4.41
C THR A 204 17.16 8.33 -3.72
N GLU A 205 16.25 8.92 -4.50
CA GLU A 205 15.07 9.61 -3.93
C GLU A 205 14.21 8.59 -3.16
N LYS A 206 13.93 7.43 -3.76
CA LYS A 206 13.17 6.32 -3.12
C LYS A 206 13.83 5.84 -1.84
N ASP A 207 15.13 5.55 -1.89
CA ASP A 207 15.90 5.03 -0.75
C ASP A 207 15.81 5.97 0.45
N ILE A 208 15.76 7.29 0.20
CA ILE A 208 15.60 8.31 1.24
C ILE A 208 14.15 8.44 1.69
N TYR A 209 13.20 8.69 0.77
CA TYR A 209 11.84 9.03 1.18
C TYR A 209 11.11 7.83 1.81
N TYR A 210 11.28 6.60 1.30
CA TYR A 210 10.62 5.42 1.89
C TYR A 210 11.05 5.21 3.34
N ALA A 211 12.33 5.46 3.66
CA ALA A 211 12.85 5.36 5.02
C ALA A 211 12.39 6.52 5.94
N ASN A 212 11.95 7.64 5.37
CA ASN A 212 11.52 8.84 6.09
C ASN A 212 9.99 9.00 6.10
N ASN A 213 9.26 7.94 6.43
CA ASN A 213 7.79 7.94 6.47
C ASN A 213 7.15 8.39 5.14
N ARG A 214 7.86 8.17 4.03
CA ARG A 214 7.49 8.61 2.67
C ARG A 214 7.40 10.13 2.51
N ASN A 215 8.19 10.88 3.27
CA ASN A 215 8.35 12.33 3.13
C ASN A 215 9.68 12.66 2.44
N ALA A 216 9.62 13.51 1.41
CA ALA A 216 10.78 14.08 0.73
C ALA A 216 10.76 15.61 0.88
N TYR A 217 11.83 16.18 1.43
CA TYR A 217 11.95 17.62 1.60
C TYR A 217 12.75 18.24 0.46
N VAL A 218 12.25 19.33 -0.08
CA VAL A 218 12.86 20.05 -1.20
C VAL A 218 13.02 21.50 -0.82
N ILE A 219 14.17 22.06 -1.16
CA ILE A 219 14.39 23.50 -1.14
C ILE A 219 14.28 24.03 -2.57
N THR A 220 13.30 24.90 -2.82
CA THR A 220 13.09 25.52 -4.14
C THR A 220 13.34 27.02 -4.06
N ASP A 221 13.37 27.70 -5.21
CA ASP A 221 13.52 29.15 -5.23
C ASP A 221 12.39 29.85 -4.48
N GLU A 222 11.17 29.32 -4.60
CA GLU A 222 9.99 29.78 -3.88
C GLU A 222 10.14 29.56 -2.36
N THR A 223 10.55 28.37 -1.92
CA THR A 223 10.69 28.12 -0.48
C THR A 223 11.85 28.91 0.14
N ARG A 224 12.91 29.22 -0.63
CA ARG A 224 13.96 30.16 -0.22
C ARG A 224 13.42 31.59 -0.04
N GLN A 225 12.59 32.05 -0.98
CA GLN A 225 11.93 33.36 -0.84
C GLN A 225 11.03 33.39 0.39
N ARG A 226 10.20 32.37 0.56
CA ARG A 226 9.30 32.23 1.71
C ARG A 226 10.05 32.17 3.03
N SER A 227 11.20 31.50 3.06
CA SER A 227 12.08 31.47 4.23
C SER A 227 12.58 32.87 4.60
N ARG A 228 12.95 33.70 3.61
CA ARG A 228 13.35 35.10 3.85
C ARG A 228 12.19 35.95 4.37
N GLU A 229 11.00 35.79 3.81
CA GLU A 229 9.79 36.53 4.22
C GLU A 229 9.36 36.18 5.64
N ARG A 230 9.36 34.88 5.98
CA ARG A 230 8.95 34.38 7.29
C ARG A 230 10.05 34.47 8.34
N GLY A 231 11.32 34.57 7.95
CA GLY A 231 12.45 34.59 8.86
C GLY A 231 12.66 33.26 9.60
N GLU A 232 12.33 32.14 8.95
CA GLU A 232 12.49 30.77 9.44
C GLU A 232 12.68 29.83 8.23
N LEU A 233 13.13 28.59 8.47
CA LEU A 233 13.30 27.61 7.39
C LEU A 233 11.95 27.08 6.89
N VAL A 234 11.66 27.33 5.62
CA VAL A 234 10.52 26.78 4.89
C VAL A 234 11.03 25.80 3.83
N LEU A 235 10.49 24.59 3.83
CA LEU A 235 10.76 23.55 2.85
C LEU A 235 9.47 23.12 2.16
N MET A 236 9.57 22.64 0.93
CA MET A 236 8.47 21.93 0.29
C MET A 236 8.54 20.46 0.70
N CYS A 237 7.49 19.92 1.29
CA CYS A 237 7.37 18.51 1.61
C CYS A 237 6.48 17.82 0.57
N HIS A 238 7.04 16.85 -0.14
CA HIS A 238 6.28 15.89 -0.93
C HIS A 238 6.12 14.62 -0.12
N TYR A 239 4.89 14.17 0.12
CA TYR A 239 4.64 12.95 0.86
C TYR A 239 3.60 12.07 0.18
N GLN A 240 3.73 10.75 0.36
CA GLN A 240 2.70 9.82 -0.08
C GLN A 240 1.60 9.71 0.97
N LYS A 241 0.35 9.78 0.53
CA LYS A 241 -0.83 9.54 1.35
C LYS A 241 -1.50 8.24 0.88
N PRO A 242 -1.69 7.25 1.77
CA PRO A 242 -2.38 6.03 1.43
C PRO A 242 -3.89 6.30 1.40
N LEU A 243 -4.59 5.70 0.44
CA LEU A 243 -6.03 5.83 0.25
C LEU A 243 -6.62 4.46 -0.07
N ILE A 244 -7.87 4.21 0.33
CA ILE A 244 -8.59 3.00 -0.09
C ILE A 244 -9.17 3.24 -1.49
N ASP A 245 -8.81 2.35 -2.42
CA ASP A 245 -9.44 2.23 -3.74
C ASP A 245 -9.98 0.80 -3.90
N GLY A 246 -11.30 0.66 -3.84
CA GLY A 246 -11.98 -0.63 -3.80
C GLY A 246 -11.55 -1.48 -2.60
N ARG A 247 -10.79 -2.56 -2.87
CA ARG A 247 -10.28 -3.51 -1.85
C ARG A 247 -8.77 -3.41 -1.61
N ALA A 248 -8.13 -2.41 -2.18
CA ALA A 248 -6.69 -2.18 -2.11
C ALA A 248 -6.38 -0.81 -1.50
N ILE A 249 -5.17 -0.67 -0.95
CA ILE A 249 -4.61 0.62 -0.59
C ILE A 249 -3.74 1.08 -1.75
N VAL A 250 -3.97 2.30 -2.22
CA VAL A 250 -3.19 2.95 -3.27
C VAL A 250 -2.57 4.23 -2.71
N ASP A 251 -1.38 4.58 -3.22
CA ASP A 251 -0.63 5.76 -2.77
C ASP A 251 -0.85 6.93 -3.71
N SER A 252 -1.08 8.11 -3.14
CA SER A 252 -1.17 9.38 -3.88
C SER A 252 -0.16 10.40 -3.36
N TRP A 253 0.46 11.17 -4.26
CA TRP A 253 1.39 12.22 -3.87
C TRP A 253 0.66 13.49 -3.45
N VAL A 254 1.02 14.02 -2.29
CA VAL A 254 0.57 15.32 -1.78
C VAL A 254 1.78 16.22 -1.57
N THR A 255 1.59 17.53 -1.63
CA THR A 255 2.67 18.52 -1.53
C THR A 255 2.24 19.66 -0.61
N ARG A 256 3.10 20.08 0.32
CA ARG A 256 2.81 21.15 1.28
C ARG A 256 4.09 21.89 1.69
N GLU A 257 4.01 23.21 1.87
CA GLU A 257 5.07 23.95 2.57
C GLU A 257 5.07 23.59 4.06
N VAL A 258 6.24 23.29 4.61
CA VAL A 258 6.44 22.92 6.02
C VAL A 258 7.61 23.71 6.62
N THR A 259 7.54 23.95 7.92
CA THR A 259 8.60 24.50 8.78
C THR A 259 9.09 23.42 9.74
N LEU A 260 10.16 23.68 10.49
CA LEU A 260 10.62 22.73 11.52
C LEU A 260 9.58 22.48 12.62
N SER A 261 8.72 23.46 12.91
CA SER A 261 7.66 23.33 13.91
C SER A 261 6.51 22.40 13.47
N ASP A 262 6.37 22.17 12.16
CA ASP A 262 5.38 21.24 11.61
C ASP A 262 5.85 19.79 11.64
N LEU A 263 7.13 19.54 11.94
CA LEU A 263 7.73 18.20 11.85
C LEU A 263 7.60 17.41 13.16
N THR A 264 7.35 16.12 13.01
CA THR A 264 7.50 15.14 14.08
C THR A 264 8.93 14.60 14.07
N PHE A 265 9.60 14.69 15.23
CA PHE A 265 10.97 14.22 15.43
C PHE A 265 10.95 12.87 16.14
N ASP A 266 11.15 11.79 15.40
CA ASP A 266 11.06 10.41 15.90
C ASP A 266 12.40 9.94 16.48
N GLN A 267 12.45 9.78 17.80
CA GLN A 267 13.65 9.36 18.53
C GLN A 267 14.04 7.90 18.30
N SER A 268 13.16 7.07 17.74
CA SER A 268 13.50 5.67 17.43
C SER A 268 14.38 5.58 16.18
N THR A 269 14.10 6.41 15.18
CA THR A 269 14.82 6.45 13.90
C THR A 269 15.80 7.62 13.79
N TRP A 270 15.68 8.62 14.66
CA TRP A 270 16.38 9.91 14.57
C TRP A 270 16.16 10.62 13.23
N ARG A 271 14.95 10.44 12.67
CA ARG A 271 14.48 11.14 11.47
C ARG A 271 13.36 12.12 11.82
N ALA A 272 13.06 13.03 10.89
CA ALA A 272 11.97 13.99 11.02
C ALA A 272 11.02 13.87 9.83
N TYR A 273 9.72 13.71 10.10
CA TYR A 273 8.67 13.59 9.09
C TYR A 273 7.53 14.56 9.37
N TYR A 274 6.85 15.03 8.32
CA TYR A 274 5.63 15.83 8.44
C TYR A 274 4.38 14.94 8.49
N PHE A 275 4.26 13.99 7.55
CA PHE A 275 3.15 13.04 7.48
C PHE A 275 3.55 11.65 7.97
N ASP A 276 2.78 11.08 8.89
CA ASP A 276 2.99 9.72 9.42
C ASP A 276 2.29 8.69 8.54
N TYR A 277 2.96 8.26 7.48
CA TYR A 277 2.42 7.30 6.52
C TYR A 277 2.13 5.94 7.15
N GLU A 278 3.05 5.43 7.98
CA GLU A 278 2.90 4.08 8.55
C GLU A 278 1.69 4.01 9.49
N LYS A 279 1.44 5.06 10.27
CA LYS A 279 0.23 5.14 11.11
C LYS A 279 -1.05 5.18 10.29
N GLU A 280 -1.13 6.03 9.27
CA GLU A 280 -2.33 6.13 8.41
C GLU A 280 -2.58 4.80 7.68
N LYS A 281 -1.53 4.20 7.13
CA LYS A 281 -1.63 2.90 6.45
C LYS A 281 -2.12 1.80 7.39
N ALA A 282 -1.60 1.74 8.62
CA ALA A 282 -2.05 0.76 9.61
C ALA A 282 -3.55 0.91 9.94
N GLN A 283 -4.06 2.14 10.02
CA GLN A 283 -5.48 2.40 10.23
C GLN A 283 -6.34 1.93 9.04
N LEU A 284 -5.90 2.20 7.81
CA LEU A 284 -6.60 1.74 6.60
C LEU A 284 -6.55 0.22 6.43
N ASP A 285 -5.42 -0.42 6.77
CA ASP A 285 -5.30 -1.88 6.77
C ASP A 285 -6.30 -2.51 7.74
N GLU A 286 -6.45 -1.94 8.94
CA GLU A 286 -7.45 -2.38 9.92
C GLU A 286 -8.88 -2.16 9.42
N GLN A 287 -9.17 -1.01 8.84
CA GLN A 287 -10.46 -0.72 8.21
C GLN A 287 -10.80 -1.75 7.12
N LEU A 288 -9.85 -2.09 6.24
CA LEU A 288 -10.04 -3.11 5.21
C LEU A 288 -10.20 -4.52 5.80
N ARG A 289 -9.53 -4.85 6.91
CA ARG A 289 -9.72 -6.12 7.62
C ARG A 289 -11.13 -6.25 8.18
N GLN A 290 -11.63 -5.18 8.81
CA GLN A 290 -12.99 -5.13 9.34
C GLN A 290 -14.03 -5.26 8.22
N GLN A 291 -13.80 -4.59 7.07
CA GLN A 291 -14.66 -4.74 5.89
C GLN A 291 -14.60 -6.15 5.26
N LYS A 292 -13.48 -6.87 5.40
CA LYS A 292 -13.28 -8.24 4.87
C LYS A 292 -13.72 -9.33 5.84
N GLN A 293 -14.04 -9.02 7.09
CA GLN A 293 -14.54 -10.01 8.03
C GLN A 293 -15.91 -10.51 7.52
N LYS A 294 -15.97 -11.79 7.10
CA LYS A 294 -17.23 -12.42 6.67
C LYS A 294 -18.28 -12.16 7.73
N SER A 295 -19.45 -11.67 7.34
CA SER A 295 -20.56 -11.50 8.26
C SER A 295 -20.90 -12.83 8.92
N LEU A 296 -21.46 -12.81 10.13
CA LEU A 296 -21.87 -14.05 10.81
C LEU A 296 -22.78 -14.89 9.92
N SER A 297 -23.66 -14.25 9.12
CA SER A 297 -24.49 -14.93 8.12
C SER A 297 -23.68 -15.72 7.09
N GLU A 298 -22.64 -15.12 6.51
CA GLU A 298 -21.79 -15.79 5.51
C GLU A 298 -21.00 -16.93 6.13
N GLN A 299 -20.49 -16.76 7.36
CA GLN A 299 -19.78 -17.81 8.08
C GLN A 299 -20.68 -19.02 8.38
N VAL A 300 -21.91 -18.76 8.85
CA VAL A 300 -22.91 -19.81 9.12
C VAL A 300 -23.29 -20.52 7.84
N GLU A 301 -23.49 -19.80 6.73
CA GLU A 301 -23.86 -20.38 5.45
C GLU A 301 -22.77 -21.30 4.88
N GLU A 302 -21.50 -20.89 4.93
CA GLU A 302 -20.37 -21.73 4.50
C GLU A 302 -20.20 -22.94 5.39
N TYR A 303 -20.34 -22.76 6.70
CA TYR A 303 -20.30 -23.86 7.65
C TYR A 303 -21.40 -24.88 7.34
N TRP A 304 -22.64 -24.43 7.10
CA TRP A 304 -23.77 -25.31 6.88
C TRP A 304 -23.61 -26.22 5.66
N GLU A 305 -22.97 -25.72 4.60
CA GLU A 305 -22.73 -26.49 3.37
C GLU A 305 -21.75 -27.65 3.59
N VAL A 306 -20.74 -27.48 4.45
CA VAL A 306 -19.74 -28.52 4.74
C VAL A 306 -20.06 -29.32 5.99
N ARG A 307 -21.02 -28.88 6.81
CA ARG A 307 -21.34 -29.44 8.14
C ARG A 307 -21.47 -30.96 8.15
N GLN A 308 -22.11 -31.55 7.14
CA GLN A 308 -22.36 -33.00 7.04
C GLN A 308 -21.11 -33.81 6.67
N SER A 309 -20.06 -33.16 6.17
CA SER A 309 -18.78 -33.80 5.80
C SER A 309 -17.72 -33.77 6.91
N LEU A 310 -18.00 -33.05 8.01
CA LEU A 310 -17.10 -32.95 9.15
C LEU A 310 -17.14 -34.20 10.02
N SER A 311 -16.04 -34.49 10.71
CA SER A 311 -16.06 -35.49 11.79
C SER A 311 -17.00 -35.07 12.92
N ASP A 312 -17.48 -36.02 13.72
CA ASP A 312 -18.40 -35.72 14.82
C ASP A 312 -17.82 -34.72 15.82
N SER A 313 -16.51 -34.80 16.10
CA SER A 313 -15.79 -33.87 16.97
C SER A 313 -15.72 -32.46 16.40
N GLU A 314 -15.35 -32.32 15.12
CA GLU A 314 -15.29 -31.01 14.47
C GLU A 314 -16.68 -30.37 14.31
N ARG A 315 -17.70 -31.20 14.03
CA ARG A 315 -19.09 -30.75 13.94
C ARG A 315 -19.55 -30.24 15.29
N TYR A 316 -19.30 -30.99 16.36
CA TYR A 316 -19.65 -30.62 17.74
C TYR A 316 -19.05 -29.27 18.15
N GLU A 317 -17.75 -29.07 17.97
CA GLU A 317 -17.09 -27.80 18.33
C GLU A 317 -17.61 -26.61 17.50
N LYS A 318 -17.86 -26.81 16.21
CA LYS A 318 -18.39 -25.75 15.35
C LYS A 318 -19.86 -25.44 15.64
N ASP A 319 -20.69 -26.46 15.91
CA ASP A 319 -22.09 -26.27 16.29
C ASP A 319 -22.18 -25.43 17.57
N LYS A 320 -21.42 -25.81 18.60
CA LYS A 320 -21.31 -25.05 19.85
C LYS A 320 -20.88 -23.61 19.61
N SER A 321 -19.85 -23.41 18.78
CA SER A 321 -19.32 -22.08 18.45
C SER A 321 -20.36 -21.19 17.73
N TYR A 322 -21.02 -21.71 16.70
CA TYR A 322 -22.01 -20.92 15.94
C TYR A 322 -23.29 -20.70 16.73
N PHE A 323 -23.76 -21.69 17.50
CA PHE A 323 -24.91 -21.54 18.36
C PHE A 323 -24.70 -20.41 19.39
N ALA A 324 -23.54 -20.38 20.05
CA ALA A 324 -23.17 -19.31 20.97
C ALA A 324 -23.13 -17.93 20.29
N LYS A 325 -22.53 -17.82 19.10
CA LYS A 325 -22.50 -16.55 18.33
C LYS A 325 -23.90 -16.05 17.97
N LEU A 326 -24.79 -16.96 17.57
CA LEU A 326 -26.17 -16.61 17.21
C LEU A 326 -27.01 -16.20 18.43
N LYS A 327 -26.76 -16.79 19.61
CA LYS A 327 -27.35 -16.32 20.88
C LYS A 327 -26.88 -14.93 21.27
N VAL A 328 -25.58 -14.64 21.15
CA VAL A 328 -25.02 -13.30 21.44
C VAL A 328 -25.65 -12.21 20.57
N GLU A 329 -25.97 -12.51 19.30
CA GLU A 329 -26.70 -11.60 18.41
C GLU A 329 -28.23 -11.58 18.63
N ALA A 330 -28.74 -12.24 19.68
CA ALA A 330 -30.17 -12.38 20.00
C ALA A 330 -31.01 -12.95 18.83
N LEU A 331 -30.42 -13.85 18.04
CA LEU A 331 -31.08 -14.49 16.89
C LEU A 331 -31.80 -15.78 17.27
N ILE A 332 -31.43 -16.39 18.40
CA ILE A 332 -32.03 -17.59 18.97
C ILE A 332 -32.49 -17.25 20.40
N SER A 333 -33.65 -17.75 20.80
CA SER A 333 -34.22 -17.51 22.13
C SER A 333 -33.35 -18.05 23.27
N ASP A 334 -33.32 -17.34 24.40
CA ASP A 334 -32.65 -17.77 25.63
C ASP A 334 -33.32 -18.98 26.30
N SER A 335 -34.56 -19.32 25.91
CA SER A 335 -35.27 -20.53 26.35
C SER A 335 -34.55 -21.83 25.97
N TYR A 336 -33.70 -21.81 24.95
CA TYR A 336 -32.86 -22.94 24.58
C TYR A 336 -31.61 -22.96 25.47
N THR A 337 -31.68 -23.65 26.60
CA THR A 337 -30.62 -23.72 27.61
C THR A 337 -29.59 -24.82 27.36
N ASP A 338 -29.85 -25.73 26.41
CA ASP A 338 -28.87 -26.74 26.00
C ASP A 338 -27.78 -26.08 25.14
N ASP A 339 -26.74 -25.59 25.82
CA ASP A 339 -25.57 -24.91 25.22
C ASP A 339 -24.68 -25.83 24.37
N LEU A 340 -25.20 -26.98 23.91
CA LEU A 340 -24.42 -28.08 23.35
C LEU A 340 -24.77 -28.43 21.89
N SER A 341 -25.89 -27.96 21.33
CA SER A 341 -26.21 -28.14 19.90
C SER A 341 -27.43 -27.31 19.44
N PHE A 342 -27.62 -27.18 18.12
CA PHE A 342 -28.86 -26.62 17.56
C PHE A 342 -30.07 -27.49 17.95
N PRO A 343 -31.21 -26.92 18.37
CA PRO A 343 -32.45 -27.66 18.55
C PRO A 343 -32.78 -28.45 17.28
N LEU A 344 -33.25 -29.70 17.44
CA LEU A 344 -33.48 -30.60 16.30
C LEU A 344 -34.37 -29.97 15.22
N GLU A 345 -35.42 -29.27 15.64
CA GLU A 345 -36.33 -28.56 14.74
C GLU A 345 -35.66 -27.42 13.96
N LEU A 346 -34.75 -26.68 14.61
CA LEU A 346 -33.97 -25.61 13.99
C LEU A 346 -32.95 -26.17 13.00
N GLU A 347 -32.21 -27.21 13.41
CA GLU A 347 -31.26 -27.88 12.52
C GLU A 347 -31.96 -28.39 11.25
N GLN A 348 -33.11 -29.04 11.43
CA GLN A 348 -33.89 -29.59 10.35
C GLN A 348 -34.35 -28.54 9.34
N ILE A 349 -34.92 -27.42 9.79
CA ILE A 349 -35.36 -26.37 8.87
C ILE A 349 -34.18 -25.59 8.25
N LEU A 350 -33.06 -25.42 8.96
CA LEU A 350 -31.85 -24.83 8.36
C LEU A 350 -31.28 -25.74 7.25
N ASN A 351 -31.25 -27.06 7.46
CA ASN A 351 -30.89 -28.02 6.42
C ASN A 351 -31.79 -27.88 5.18
N ASP A 352 -33.11 -27.77 5.36
CA ASP A 352 -34.06 -27.58 4.28
C ASP A 352 -33.79 -26.28 3.51
N LEU A 353 -33.74 -25.15 4.22
CA LEU A 353 -33.62 -23.82 3.62
C LEU A 353 -32.27 -23.62 2.93
N PHE A 354 -31.17 -24.08 3.52
CA PHE A 354 -29.85 -23.99 2.87
C PHE A 354 -29.73 -24.91 1.66
N CYS A 355 -30.35 -26.10 1.66
CA CYS A 355 -30.41 -26.93 0.44
C CYS A 355 -31.09 -26.16 -0.71
N LEU A 356 -32.22 -25.48 -0.44
CA LEU A 356 -32.92 -24.67 -1.44
C LEU A 356 -32.09 -23.44 -1.87
N LYS A 357 -31.56 -22.67 -0.92
CA LYS A 357 -30.75 -21.46 -1.18
C LYS A 357 -29.53 -21.76 -2.06
N LYS A 358 -28.82 -22.85 -1.76
CA LYS A 358 -27.64 -23.31 -2.51
C LYS A 358 -27.98 -24.12 -3.76
N ARG A 359 -29.27 -24.45 -3.97
CA ARG A 359 -29.74 -25.37 -5.02
C ARG A 359 -28.95 -26.68 -5.07
N LYS A 360 -28.61 -27.22 -3.88
CA LYS A 360 -27.78 -28.41 -3.72
C LYS A 360 -28.29 -29.27 -2.57
N MET A 361 -28.47 -30.56 -2.81
CA MET A 361 -29.05 -31.50 -1.86
C MET A 361 -27.97 -32.17 -0.98
N PHE A 362 -27.34 -31.39 -0.09
CA PHE A 362 -26.21 -31.86 0.72
C PHE A 362 -26.62 -32.47 2.07
N ALA A 363 -27.80 -32.15 2.59
CA ALA A 363 -28.27 -32.66 3.89
C ALA A 363 -29.08 -33.97 3.80
N TYR A 364 -29.44 -34.41 2.59
CA TYR A 364 -30.33 -35.54 2.36
C TYR A 364 -29.85 -36.40 1.20
N LYS A 365 -30.13 -37.71 1.25
CA LYS A 365 -29.87 -38.66 0.15
C LYS A 365 -30.96 -38.65 -0.93
N TYR A 366 -31.71 -37.56 -1.05
CA TYR A 366 -32.77 -37.42 -2.04
C TYR A 366 -32.19 -37.01 -3.39
N SER A 367 -32.86 -37.43 -4.45
CA SER A 367 -32.48 -37.12 -5.83
C SER A 367 -33.33 -36.01 -6.43
N LYS A 368 -34.50 -35.72 -5.84
CA LYS A 368 -35.46 -34.74 -6.35
C LYS A 368 -36.00 -33.85 -5.23
N TRP A 369 -36.19 -32.57 -5.53
CA TRP A 369 -36.78 -31.60 -4.59
C TRP A 369 -38.18 -31.96 -4.10
N ILE A 370 -38.96 -32.72 -4.88
CA ILE A 370 -40.30 -33.19 -4.48
C ILE A 370 -40.26 -34.13 -3.27
N GLU A 371 -39.16 -34.87 -3.08
CA GLU A 371 -38.97 -35.76 -1.94
C GLU A 371 -38.81 -34.94 -0.65
N LEU A 372 -37.94 -33.93 -0.69
CA LEU A 372 -37.76 -32.96 0.39
C LEU A 372 -39.05 -32.18 0.67
N ALA A 373 -39.71 -31.69 -0.38
CA ALA A 373 -40.95 -30.94 -0.21
C ALA A 373 -42.04 -31.78 0.47
N ASN A 374 -42.17 -33.06 0.11
CA ASN A 374 -43.12 -33.95 0.77
C ASN A 374 -42.74 -34.28 2.22
N LEU A 375 -41.44 -34.41 2.54
CA LEU A 375 -40.94 -34.59 3.89
C LEU A 375 -41.32 -33.40 4.78
N VAL A 376 -41.00 -32.19 4.33
CA VAL A 376 -41.25 -30.95 5.10
C VAL A 376 -42.74 -30.75 5.33
N LEU A 377 -43.58 -30.90 4.29
CA LEU A 377 -45.02 -30.71 4.42
C LEU A 377 -45.72 -31.79 5.26
N GLU A 378 -45.12 -32.98 5.40
CA GLU A 378 -45.68 -34.04 6.25
C GLU A 378 -45.32 -33.86 7.72
N TYR A 379 -44.01 -33.67 7.99
CA TYR A 379 -43.43 -33.81 9.32
C TYR A 379 -43.01 -32.49 9.95
N ARG A 380 -42.84 -31.41 9.19
CA ARG A 380 -42.35 -30.11 9.66
C ARG A 380 -43.35 -28.99 9.38
N LYS A 381 -44.62 -29.26 9.66
CA LYS A 381 -45.77 -28.34 9.45
C LYS A 381 -45.56 -26.95 10.05
N PRO A 382 -44.94 -26.78 11.23
CA PRO A 382 -44.66 -25.45 11.78
C PRO A 382 -43.75 -24.57 10.92
N PHE A 383 -43.01 -25.15 9.97
CA PHE A 383 -42.12 -24.42 9.05
C PHE A 383 -42.58 -24.49 7.59
N ALA A 384 -43.75 -25.08 7.32
CA ALA A 384 -44.22 -25.28 5.95
C ALA A 384 -44.41 -23.95 5.20
N GLY A 385 -44.87 -22.89 5.88
CA GLY A 385 -45.07 -21.57 5.28
C GLY A 385 -43.78 -20.95 4.78
N ILE A 386 -42.72 -20.91 5.61
CA ILE A 386 -41.43 -20.37 5.21
C ILE A 386 -40.75 -21.23 4.14
N PHE A 387 -40.87 -22.57 4.24
CA PHE A 387 -40.33 -23.49 3.24
C PHE A 387 -41.00 -23.30 1.87
N LEU A 388 -42.33 -23.19 1.83
CA LEU A 388 -43.07 -22.92 0.58
C LEU A 388 -42.69 -21.55 0.00
N LYS A 389 -42.45 -20.55 0.84
CA LYS A 389 -41.93 -19.24 0.40
C LYS A 389 -40.52 -19.37 -0.19
N ALA A 390 -39.66 -20.17 0.42
CA ALA A 390 -38.32 -20.44 -0.07
C ALA A 390 -38.33 -21.17 -1.42
N LEU A 391 -39.18 -22.18 -1.62
CA LEU A 391 -39.35 -22.85 -2.92
C LEU A 391 -39.69 -21.86 -4.04
N ARG A 392 -40.52 -20.84 -3.77
CA ARG A 392 -40.85 -19.81 -4.76
C ARG A 392 -39.70 -18.83 -4.96
N THR A 393 -39.10 -18.36 -3.87
CA THR A 393 -38.02 -17.35 -3.89
C THR A 393 -36.78 -17.85 -4.61
N TYR A 394 -36.43 -19.13 -4.40
CA TYR A 394 -35.30 -19.78 -5.06
C TYR A 394 -35.68 -20.50 -6.37
N GLU A 395 -36.91 -20.29 -6.87
CA GLU A 395 -37.40 -20.77 -8.19
C GLU A 395 -37.45 -22.30 -8.35
N LEU A 396 -37.59 -23.05 -7.26
CA LEU A 396 -37.69 -24.51 -7.26
C LEU A 396 -39.14 -25.03 -7.24
N TYR A 397 -40.12 -24.15 -7.01
CA TYR A 397 -41.53 -24.53 -6.89
C TYR A 397 -42.07 -25.20 -8.15
N GLU A 398 -41.72 -24.71 -9.34
CA GLU A 398 -42.20 -25.27 -10.60
C GLU A 398 -41.62 -26.66 -10.89
N GLU A 399 -40.36 -26.89 -10.54
CA GLU A 399 -39.73 -28.21 -10.65
C GLU A 399 -40.40 -29.25 -9.74
N VAL A 400 -40.68 -28.86 -8.49
CA VAL A 400 -41.46 -29.67 -7.54
C VAL A 400 -42.86 -29.95 -8.11
N ARG A 401 -43.54 -28.92 -8.63
CA ARG A 401 -44.89 -29.01 -9.20
C ARG A 401 -44.95 -29.93 -10.43
N ALA A 402 -43.93 -29.92 -11.28
CA ALA A 402 -43.83 -30.79 -12.45
C ALA A 402 -43.56 -32.25 -12.06
N SER A 403 -42.84 -32.48 -10.97
CA SER A 403 -42.53 -33.81 -10.45
C SER A 403 -43.70 -34.48 -9.71
N ASP A 404 -44.73 -33.72 -9.30
CA ASP A 404 -45.87 -34.19 -8.51
C ASP A 404 -46.97 -34.91 -9.34
N LYS A 405 -46.62 -36.05 -9.94
CA LYS A 405 -47.53 -36.82 -10.82
C LYS A 405 -48.81 -37.31 -10.14
N ARG A 406 -48.76 -37.53 -8.82
CA ARG A 406 -49.88 -38.07 -8.01
C ARG A 406 -50.65 -36.98 -7.25
N ASN A 407 -50.36 -35.70 -7.48
CA ASN A 407 -50.93 -34.56 -6.76
C ASN A 407 -50.78 -34.63 -5.23
N VAL A 408 -49.77 -35.36 -4.72
CA VAL A 408 -49.54 -35.55 -3.29
C VAL A 408 -49.05 -34.24 -2.67
N PHE A 409 -48.05 -33.61 -3.29
CA PHE A 409 -47.52 -32.33 -2.83
C PHE A 409 -48.57 -31.23 -2.96
N ARG A 410 -49.27 -31.14 -4.11
CA ARG A 410 -50.34 -30.16 -4.32
C ARG A 410 -51.47 -30.31 -3.30
N GLY A 411 -51.86 -31.54 -2.99
CA GLY A 411 -52.85 -31.83 -1.95
C GLY A 411 -52.41 -31.36 -0.57
N LYS A 412 -51.16 -31.66 -0.18
CA LYS A 412 -50.58 -31.20 1.10
C LYS A 412 -50.46 -29.67 1.15
N HIS A 413 -49.92 -29.06 0.09
CA HIS A 413 -49.77 -27.61 -0.03
C HIS A 413 -51.12 -26.90 0.10
N LYS A 414 -52.17 -27.36 -0.60
CA LYS A 414 -53.51 -26.76 -0.49
C LYS A 414 -54.05 -26.85 0.94
N ARG A 415 -53.97 -28.02 1.58
CA ARG A 415 -54.44 -28.22 2.97
C ARG A 415 -53.70 -27.34 3.96
N ILE A 416 -52.37 -27.29 3.89
CA ILE A 416 -51.54 -26.48 4.79
C ILE A 416 -51.82 -25.00 4.59
N THR A 417 -51.82 -24.52 3.34
CA THR A 417 -52.09 -23.10 3.05
C THR A 417 -53.48 -22.68 3.52
N GLN A 418 -54.48 -23.55 3.39
CA GLN A 418 -55.84 -23.28 3.89
C GLN A 418 -55.87 -23.32 5.42
N GLY A 419 -55.29 -24.33 6.07
CA GLY A 419 -55.23 -24.43 7.52
C GLY A 419 -54.50 -23.28 8.20
N ILE A 420 -53.42 -22.77 7.61
CA ILE A 420 -52.74 -21.55 8.08
C ILE A 420 -53.67 -20.34 8.02
N LYS A 421 -54.45 -20.19 6.94
CA LYS A 421 -55.42 -19.08 6.79
C LYS A 421 -56.58 -19.18 7.78
N ASP A 422 -57.02 -20.40 8.04
CA ASP A 422 -58.16 -20.68 8.93
C ASP A 422 -57.76 -20.67 10.41
N GLY A 423 -56.47 -20.54 10.72
CA GLY A 423 -55.96 -20.57 12.09
C GLY A 423 -56.06 -21.94 12.75
N ASP A 424 -56.06 -23.03 11.96
CA ASP A 424 -56.08 -24.40 12.49
C ASP A 424 -54.78 -24.67 13.28
N PRO A 425 -54.86 -25.01 14.59
CA PRO A 425 -53.70 -25.26 15.43
C PRO A 425 -52.74 -26.31 14.87
N LYS A 426 -53.24 -27.26 14.07
CA LYS A 426 -52.42 -28.28 13.40
C LYS A 426 -51.40 -27.70 12.42
N TYR A 427 -51.67 -26.50 11.91
CA TYR A 427 -50.85 -25.80 10.93
C TYR A 427 -50.29 -24.48 11.48
N GLU A 428 -50.30 -24.30 12.81
CA GLU A 428 -49.65 -23.17 13.46
C GLU A 428 -48.16 -23.09 13.05
N GLN A 429 -47.70 -21.88 12.71
CA GLN A 429 -46.33 -21.67 12.22
C GLN A 429 -45.42 -21.25 13.38
N ASN A 430 -44.25 -21.87 13.50
CA ASN A 430 -43.24 -21.47 14.47
C ASN A 430 -42.54 -20.19 13.98
N LEU A 431 -42.69 -19.10 14.74
CA LEU A 431 -42.11 -17.79 14.46
C LEU A 431 -40.91 -17.44 15.34
N GLU A 432 -40.49 -18.33 16.25
CA GLU A 432 -39.41 -18.11 17.21
C GLU A 432 -38.08 -17.84 16.51
N PHE A 433 -37.77 -18.58 15.45
CA PHE A 433 -36.54 -18.41 14.66
C PHE A 433 -36.60 -17.31 13.60
N ARG A 434 -37.65 -16.48 13.59
CA ARG A 434 -37.81 -15.42 12.58
C ARG A 434 -36.65 -14.41 12.55
N PRO A 435 -36.07 -13.95 13.69
CA PRO A 435 -34.89 -13.09 13.67
C PRO A 435 -33.70 -13.74 12.94
N LEU A 436 -33.41 -15.01 13.27
CA LEU A 436 -32.39 -15.80 12.58
C LEU A 436 -32.66 -15.94 11.08
N PHE A 437 -33.90 -16.26 10.70
CA PHE A 437 -34.25 -16.43 9.30
C PHE A 437 -34.13 -15.12 8.51
N LYS A 438 -34.50 -13.97 9.09
CA LYS A 438 -34.28 -12.66 8.45
C LYS A 438 -32.79 -12.37 8.23
N ARG A 439 -31.93 -12.85 9.13
CA ARG A 439 -30.48 -12.66 9.08
C ARG A 439 -29.80 -13.58 8.06
N LEU A 440 -30.20 -14.85 7.98
CA LEU A 440 -29.59 -15.86 7.10
C LEU A 440 -30.22 -15.92 5.70
N PHE A 441 -31.49 -15.56 5.59
CA PHE A 441 -32.28 -15.62 4.37
C PHE A 441 -33.07 -14.31 4.16
N PRO A 442 -32.41 -13.14 4.11
CA PRO A 442 -33.10 -11.84 3.97
C PRO A 442 -34.02 -11.77 2.75
N GLU A 443 -33.68 -12.46 1.66
CA GLU A 443 -34.47 -12.58 0.43
C GLU A 443 -35.85 -13.20 0.64
N LEU A 444 -36.05 -13.99 1.70
CA LEU A 444 -37.36 -14.55 2.07
C LEU A 444 -38.27 -13.50 2.74
N TYR A 445 -37.78 -12.28 2.98
CA TYR A 445 -38.54 -11.23 3.67
C TYR A 445 -38.65 -9.94 2.86
N SER A 446 -37.88 -9.80 1.79
CA SER A 446 -38.04 -8.73 0.81
C SER A 446 -39.35 -8.90 0.04
N SER A 447 -40.14 -7.83 -0.04
CA SER A 447 -41.30 -7.78 -0.95
C SER A 447 -40.79 -7.78 -2.39
N LYS A 448 -41.17 -8.78 -3.19
CA LYS A 448 -41.14 -8.69 -4.65
C LYS A 448 -42.50 -8.22 -5.14
#